data_AF-A0A0D6AY36-F1
#
_entry.id   AF-A0A0D6AY36-F1
#
_cell.length_a   1.000
_cell.length_b   1.000
_cell.length_c   1.000
_cell.angle_alpha   90.00
_cell.angle_beta   90.00
_cell.angle_gamma   90.00
#
_symmetry.space_group_name_H-M   'P 1'
#
loop_
_entity.id
_entity.type
_entity.pdbx_description
1 polymer ?
#
loop_
_entity_poly.entity_id
_entity_poly.type
_entity_poly.pdbx_seq_one_letter_code
_entity_poly.pdbx_strand_id
1 'polypeptide(L)'
;MADFLTAILTFRMINEDLVELAALAILQDQGIPYLRADVISPDGTAPERASYGEVLLMGRAEDAVARLNPQIPEDARRDALRQITGAASQSLSEENRRIHALLVNGVDVEFKADDGTIRGDKVWLVDFNDPLANDWLVTNQFTVIEGKQKRRPDLVMFLNGLPVAVIELKNAASEAATIEDAFAQLQTYKQQIPSLFRTNAVLVSSDGLLARIGSLTANEERFMPWRSVTGAAEDFTPEGPQEMETLLKGVFDKGRFLELLRDFTLFGDTGDGPFKIIAGYHQFFGAQKALANAIEASKPEGDRRIGVIWHTQGSGKSLLMAFFAGLLVRSPELQNPTLIVLTDRNDLDDQLFQTFATTKDLIRQTPEHAESRDELRELLERQSGGVIFTTMQKFAPEKGEERFPILTDRRNVIVIADEAHRSQYGLNAKVTLPPDPGLGVIVLPERGIPHEQTTPPSFHRRVQGAGRRAAFRAGRHADQRRARARRDAVADQGMAARTRRRRLG
;
A
#
# COMPACT_ATOMS: atom_id res chain seq x y z
N MET A 1 17.36 -5.57 26.73
CA MET A 1 17.09 -4.47 25.76
C MET A 1 17.67 -3.13 26.21
N ALA A 2 17.40 -2.65 27.43
CA ALA A 2 17.93 -1.35 27.91
C ALA A 2 19.47 -1.28 27.86
N ASP A 3 20.18 -2.29 28.39
CA ASP A 3 21.64 -2.30 28.39
C ASP A 3 22.29 -2.45 27.00
N PHE A 4 21.57 -2.98 26.02
CA PHE A 4 22.04 -3.14 24.64
C PHE A 4 21.89 -1.83 23.83
N LEU A 5 20.79 -1.11 24.04
CA LEU A 5 20.56 0.23 23.49
C LEU A 5 21.46 1.29 24.13
N THR A 6 21.77 1.16 25.43
CA THR A 6 22.76 2.03 26.09
C THR A 6 24.18 1.75 25.59
N ALA A 7 24.52 0.49 25.27
CA ALA A 7 25.82 0.17 24.65
C ALA A 7 25.98 0.82 23.25
N ILE A 8 24.92 0.87 22.43
CA ILE A 8 24.91 1.55 21.12
C ILE A 8 25.22 3.04 21.23
N LEU A 9 24.82 3.69 22.32
CA LEU A 9 25.06 5.12 22.53
C LEU A 9 26.48 5.44 23.07
N THR A 10 27.24 4.43 23.49
CA THR A 10 28.49 4.65 24.26
C THR A 10 29.78 4.28 23.52
N PHE A 11 29.73 3.69 22.32
CA PHE A 11 30.95 3.36 21.57
C PHE A 11 30.90 3.73 20.07
N ARG A 12 32.01 4.31 19.62
CA ARG A 12 32.29 4.74 18.25
C ARG A 12 32.14 3.58 17.24
N MET A 13 31.61 3.96 16.07
CA MET A 13 31.46 3.19 14.82
C MET A 13 30.29 2.21 14.77
N ILE A 14 29.13 2.72 14.35
CA ILE A 14 28.13 1.89 13.67
C ILE A 14 28.83 1.29 12.44
N ASN A 15 28.72 -0.02 12.25
CA ASN A 15 29.14 -0.77 11.07
C ASN A 15 27.88 -1.37 10.42
N GLU A 16 27.89 -1.61 9.11
CA GLU A 16 26.82 -2.28 8.36
C GLU A 16 26.38 -3.59 9.05
N ASP A 17 27.34 -4.38 9.55
CA ASP A 17 27.05 -5.60 10.32
C ASP A 17 26.19 -5.35 11.57
N LEU A 18 26.42 -4.23 12.28
CA LEU A 18 25.65 -3.89 13.48
C LEU A 18 24.22 -3.46 13.11
N VAL A 19 24.07 -2.73 12.00
CA VAL A 19 22.76 -2.33 11.47
C VAL A 19 21.96 -3.56 11.04
N GLU A 20 22.60 -4.51 10.36
CA GLU A 20 22.00 -5.80 9.98
C GLU A 20 21.55 -6.60 11.20
N LEU A 21 22.42 -6.78 12.20
CA LEU A 21 22.07 -7.50 13.43
C LEU A 21 20.93 -6.81 14.20
N ALA A 22 20.89 -5.48 14.23
CA ALA A 22 19.80 -4.74 14.85
C ALA A 22 18.48 -4.95 14.10
N ALA A 23 18.49 -4.87 12.77
CA ALA A 23 17.31 -5.13 11.94
C ALA A 23 16.77 -6.56 12.12
N LEU A 24 17.66 -7.57 12.12
CA LEU A 24 17.32 -8.96 12.42
C LEU A 24 16.69 -9.11 13.81
N ALA A 25 17.29 -8.51 14.83
CA ALA A 25 16.76 -8.57 16.20
C ALA A 25 15.34 -7.98 16.28
N ILE A 26 15.06 -6.87 15.59
CA ILE A 26 13.72 -6.26 15.54
C ILE A 26 12.72 -7.18 14.84
N LEU A 27 13.11 -7.85 13.75
CA LEU A 27 12.22 -8.79 13.05
C LEU A 27 11.96 -10.06 13.88
N GLN A 28 12.98 -10.57 14.57
CA GLN A 28 12.84 -11.71 15.47
C GLN A 28 11.94 -11.42 16.68
N ASP A 29 12.02 -10.20 17.24
CA ASP A 29 11.13 -9.73 18.32
C ASP A 29 9.64 -9.73 17.90
N GLN A 30 9.38 -9.57 16.60
CA GLN A 30 8.03 -9.70 16.01
C GLN A 30 7.63 -11.16 15.71
N GLY A 31 8.43 -12.13 16.18
CA GLY A 31 8.17 -13.55 16.00
C GLY A 31 8.41 -14.04 14.57
N ILE A 32 9.27 -13.37 13.80
CA ILE A 32 9.72 -13.84 12.48
C ILE A 32 11.00 -14.68 12.69
N PRO A 33 10.96 -16.00 12.42
CA PRO A 33 12.15 -16.85 12.46
C PRO A 33 13.28 -16.31 11.57
N TYR A 34 14.51 -16.47 12.04
CA TYR A 34 15.72 -16.13 11.29
C TYR A 34 16.53 -17.40 11.00
N LEU A 35 16.90 -17.59 9.74
CA LEU A 35 17.90 -18.56 9.32
C LEU A 35 18.99 -17.85 8.53
N ARG A 36 20.25 -18.25 8.75
CA ARG A 36 21.38 -17.69 8.00
C ARG A 36 21.39 -18.21 6.56
N ALA A 37 21.66 -17.34 5.59
CA ALA A 37 21.69 -17.78 4.18
C ALA A 37 22.75 -18.84 3.88
N ASP A 38 23.85 -18.90 4.63
CA ASP A 38 24.91 -19.91 4.44
C ASP A 38 24.53 -21.30 4.96
N VAL A 39 23.50 -21.38 5.82
CA VAL A 39 22.93 -22.66 6.27
C VAL A 39 21.94 -23.20 5.23
N ILE A 40 21.10 -22.32 4.68
CA ILE A 40 20.02 -22.68 3.73
C ILE A 40 20.41 -22.56 2.25
N SER A 41 21.66 -22.17 1.95
CA SER A 41 22.18 -22.12 0.58
C SER A 41 22.34 -23.54 0.00
N PRO A 42 22.51 -23.67 -1.34
CA PRO A 42 22.75 -24.96 -1.98
C PRO A 42 23.94 -25.73 -1.41
N ASP A 43 24.99 -25.02 -0.99
CA ASP A 43 26.20 -25.61 -0.39
C ASP A 43 26.17 -25.62 1.15
N GLY A 44 25.03 -25.25 1.74
CA GLY A 44 24.86 -25.11 3.18
C GLY A 44 24.65 -26.45 3.90
N THR A 45 24.57 -26.39 5.23
CA THR A 45 24.37 -27.59 6.06
C THR A 45 22.92 -28.07 6.10
N ALA A 46 21.96 -27.22 5.75
CA ALA A 46 20.54 -27.56 5.60
C ALA A 46 19.94 -26.85 4.37
N PRO A 47 20.31 -27.26 3.14
CA PRO A 47 19.91 -26.56 1.92
C PRO A 47 18.39 -26.50 1.75
N GLU A 48 17.87 -25.31 1.45
CA GLU A 48 16.46 -25.11 1.07
C GLU A 48 16.29 -24.74 -0.41
N ARG A 49 17.39 -24.73 -1.17
CA ARG A 49 17.46 -24.39 -2.60
C ARG A 49 18.41 -25.34 -3.32
N ALA A 50 18.07 -25.76 -4.53
CA ALA A 50 18.93 -26.63 -5.33
C ALA A 50 20.06 -25.85 -6.03
N SER A 51 19.89 -24.55 -6.27
CA SER A 51 20.94 -23.69 -6.84
C SER A 51 20.81 -22.23 -6.39
N TYR A 52 21.88 -21.44 -6.57
CA TYR A 52 21.82 -20.00 -6.28
C TYR A 52 20.95 -19.21 -7.27
N GLY A 53 20.51 -19.82 -8.37
CA GLY A 53 19.52 -19.22 -9.28
C GLY A 53 18.09 -19.39 -8.80
N GLU A 54 17.83 -20.28 -7.83
CA GLU A 54 16.52 -20.41 -7.21
C GLU A 54 16.35 -19.32 -6.15
N VAL A 55 15.24 -18.59 -6.25
CA VAL A 55 14.90 -17.49 -5.35
C VAL A 55 13.71 -17.82 -4.45
N LEU A 56 12.95 -18.86 -4.79
CA LEU A 56 11.86 -19.38 -3.98
C LEU A 56 12.38 -20.52 -3.11
N LEU A 57 11.89 -20.62 -1.88
CA LEU A 57 12.13 -21.77 -1.00
C LEU A 57 11.02 -22.79 -1.26
N MET A 58 11.18 -23.58 -2.33
CA MET A 58 10.08 -24.39 -2.88
C MET A 58 9.51 -25.40 -1.88
N GLY A 59 10.34 -26.03 -1.05
CA GLY A 59 9.86 -26.95 -0.02
C GLY A 59 8.88 -26.28 0.96
N ARG A 60 9.20 -25.04 1.40
CA ARG A 60 8.30 -24.26 2.27
C ARG A 60 7.01 -23.87 1.56
N ALA A 61 7.09 -23.55 0.26
CA ALA A 61 5.91 -23.21 -0.54
C ALA A 61 4.98 -24.42 -0.72
N GLU A 62 5.55 -25.61 -0.97
CA GLU A 62 4.82 -26.88 -1.04
C GLU A 62 4.15 -27.22 0.29
N ASP A 63 4.89 -27.13 1.40
CA ASP A 63 4.36 -27.38 2.75
C ASP A 63 3.24 -26.40 3.13
N ALA A 64 3.40 -25.12 2.79
CA ALA A 64 2.38 -24.11 3.04
C ALA A 64 1.13 -24.35 2.21
N VAL A 65 1.26 -24.57 0.90
CA VAL A 65 0.11 -24.86 0.03
C VAL A 65 -0.61 -26.14 0.47
N ALA A 66 0.12 -27.17 0.88
CA ALA A 66 -0.48 -28.40 1.40
C ALA A 66 -1.25 -28.16 2.70
N ARG A 67 -0.69 -27.36 3.63
CA ARG A 67 -1.31 -27.01 4.90
C ARG A 67 -2.56 -26.14 4.74
N LEU A 68 -2.52 -25.17 3.84
CA LEU A 68 -3.62 -24.22 3.61
C LEU A 68 -4.76 -24.83 2.78
N ASN A 69 -4.48 -25.87 2.01
CA ASN A 69 -5.43 -26.47 1.07
C ASN A 69 -5.49 -28.01 1.22
N PRO A 70 -5.83 -28.54 2.42
CA PRO A 70 -5.87 -29.99 2.65
C PRO A 70 -6.93 -30.71 1.81
N GLN A 71 -7.97 -29.99 1.38
CA GLN A 71 -9.07 -30.49 0.55
C GLN A 71 -8.71 -30.62 -0.94
N ILE A 72 -7.64 -29.96 -1.40
CA ILE A 72 -7.24 -29.94 -2.81
C ILE A 72 -6.25 -31.08 -3.08
N PRO A 73 -6.46 -31.91 -4.12
CA PRO A 73 -5.54 -32.97 -4.49
C PRO A 73 -4.11 -32.47 -4.77
N GLU A 74 -3.12 -33.31 -4.50
CA GLU A 74 -1.70 -32.94 -4.61
C GLU A 74 -1.32 -32.42 -6.01
N ASP A 75 -1.78 -33.08 -7.08
CA ASP A 75 -1.48 -32.65 -8.45
C ASP A 75 -2.02 -31.25 -8.75
N ALA A 76 -3.21 -30.90 -8.26
CA ALA A 76 -3.79 -29.57 -8.42
C ALA A 76 -3.04 -28.51 -7.60
N ARG A 77 -2.58 -28.86 -6.39
CA ARG A 77 -1.69 -27.98 -5.60
C ARG A 77 -0.36 -27.74 -6.31
N ARG A 78 0.21 -28.76 -6.93
CA ARG A 78 1.44 -28.64 -7.74
C ARG A 78 1.21 -27.80 -8.99
N ASP A 79 0.06 -27.93 -9.64
CA ASP A 79 -0.32 -27.08 -10.77
C ASP A 79 -0.44 -25.61 -10.36
N ALA A 80 -1.00 -25.31 -9.18
CA ALA A 80 -1.02 -23.96 -8.66
C ALA A 80 0.40 -23.38 -8.46
N LEU A 81 1.32 -24.17 -7.88
CA LEU A 81 2.72 -23.75 -7.72
C LEU A 81 3.43 -23.53 -9.08
N ARG A 82 3.13 -24.35 -10.10
CA ARG A 82 3.64 -24.16 -11.46
C ARG A 82 3.20 -22.83 -12.07
N GLN A 83 1.98 -22.37 -11.80
CA GLN A 83 1.49 -21.08 -12.29
C GLN A 83 2.27 -19.89 -11.69
N ILE A 84 2.87 -20.06 -10.51
CA ILE A 84 3.72 -19.03 -9.88
C ILE A 84 5.14 -19.10 -10.45
N THR A 85 5.71 -20.30 -10.53
CA THR A 85 7.10 -20.49 -10.97
C THR A 85 7.28 -20.20 -12.46
N GLY A 86 6.31 -20.55 -13.30
CA GLY A 86 6.30 -20.24 -14.73
C GLY A 86 6.22 -18.74 -15.00
N ALA A 87 7.11 -18.22 -15.85
CA ALA A 87 7.06 -16.83 -16.31
C ALA A 87 6.03 -16.69 -17.43
N ALA A 88 5.09 -15.76 -17.30
CA ALA A 88 4.10 -15.45 -18.35
C ALA A 88 4.47 -14.19 -19.15
N SER A 89 5.31 -13.32 -18.60
CA SER A 89 5.86 -12.13 -19.26
C SER A 89 7.36 -11.96 -19.03
N GLN A 90 8.02 -11.23 -19.93
CA GLN A 90 9.39 -10.75 -19.76
C GLN A 90 9.47 -9.46 -18.91
N SER A 91 8.33 -8.78 -18.72
CA SER A 91 8.25 -7.59 -17.89
C SER A 91 8.13 -7.95 -16.41
N LEU A 92 9.08 -7.49 -15.61
CA LEU A 92 9.11 -7.74 -14.17
C LEU A 92 7.87 -7.16 -13.46
N SER A 93 7.39 -5.98 -13.87
CA SER A 93 6.21 -5.37 -13.25
C SER A 93 4.91 -6.09 -13.63
N GLU A 94 4.82 -6.63 -14.85
CA GLU A 94 3.69 -7.48 -15.27
C GLU A 94 3.67 -8.80 -14.51
N GLU A 95 4.82 -9.46 -14.37
CA GLU A 95 4.93 -10.68 -13.56
C GLU A 95 4.59 -10.40 -12.09
N ASN A 96 5.04 -9.28 -11.53
CA ASN A 96 4.69 -8.90 -10.17
C ASN A 96 3.19 -8.64 -9.99
N ARG A 97 2.55 -7.95 -10.94
CA ARG A 97 1.09 -7.74 -10.93
C ARG A 97 0.34 -9.06 -11.00
N ARG A 98 0.72 -9.94 -11.93
CA ARG A 98 0.10 -11.25 -12.13
C ARG A 98 0.21 -12.12 -10.87
N ILE A 99 1.40 -12.26 -10.33
CA ILE A 99 1.64 -13.10 -9.14
C ILE A 99 0.97 -12.48 -7.91
N HIS A 100 0.96 -11.15 -7.78
CA HIS A 100 0.21 -10.49 -6.72
C HIS A 100 -1.30 -10.81 -6.78
N ALA A 101 -1.90 -10.81 -7.97
CA ALA A 101 -3.29 -11.21 -8.14
C ALA A 101 -3.52 -12.66 -7.70
N LEU A 102 -2.60 -13.58 -8.00
CA LEU A 102 -2.66 -14.97 -7.52
C LEU A 102 -2.54 -15.08 -6.00
N LEU A 103 -1.68 -14.27 -5.37
CA LEU A 103 -1.54 -14.21 -3.91
C LEU A 103 -2.84 -13.77 -3.25
N VAL A 104 -3.50 -12.74 -3.79
CA VAL A 104 -4.68 -12.09 -3.17
C VAL A 104 -6.00 -12.79 -3.51
N ASN A 105 -6.14 -13.37 -4.70
CA ASN A 105 -7.39 -13.95 -5.20
C ASN A 105 -7.40 -15.48 -5.23
N GLY A 106 -6.31 -16.12 -4.83
CA GLY A 106 -6.09 -17.56 -4.99
C GLY A 106 -5.75 -17.94 -6.43
N VAL A 107 -5.16 -19.12 -6.59
CA VAL A 107 -4.83 -19.70 -7.89
C VAL A 107 -5.97 -20.61 -8.32
N ASP A 108 -6.57 -20.34 -9.47
CA ASP A 108 -7.61 -21.20 -10.03
C ASP A 108 -6.99 -22.53 -10.53
N VAL A 109 -7.60 -23.64 -10.13
CA VAL A 109 -7.20 -24.99 -10.52
C VAL A 109 -8.42 -25.82 -10.89
N GLU A 110 -8.22 -26.80 -11.76
CA GLU A 110 -9.21 -27.81 -12.11
C GLU A 110 -8.67 -29.20 -11.78
N PHE A 111 -9.51 -30.05 -11.19
CA PHE A 111 -9.13 -31.43 -10.89
C PHE A 111 -10.32 -32.37 -10.98
N LYS A 112 -10.01 -33.66 -11.19
CA LYS A 112 -11.01 -34.72 -11.24
C LYS A 112 -11.39 -35.13 -9.81
N ALA A 113 -12.66 -34.99 -9.47
CA ALA A 113 -13.20 -35.46 -8.19
C ALA A 113 -13.41 -36.98 -8.18
N ASP A 114 -13.67 -37.53 -6.99
CA ASP A 114 -13.86 -38.97 -6.77
C ASP A 114 -15.03 -39.56 -7.58
N ASP A 115 -16.04 -38.73 -7.86
CA ASP A 115 -17.21 -39.08 -8.70
C ASP A 115 -16.91 -39.05 -10.21
N GLY A 116 -15.69 -38.71 -10.59
CA GLY A 116 -15.23 -38.62 -11.97
C GLY A 116 -15.50 -37.28 -12.66
N THR A 117 -16.16 -36.33 -12.00
CA THR A 117 -16.44 -34.98 -12.53
C THR A 117 -15.21 -34.08 -12.46
N ILE A 118 -15.11 -33.10 -13.37
CA ILE A 118 -14.11 -32.03 -13.27
C ILE A 118 -14.68 -30.94 -12.37
N ARG A 119 -13.94 -30.57 -11.32
CA ARG A 119 -14.27 -29.47 -10.42
C ARG A 119 -13.22 -28.38 -10.51
N GLY A 120 -13.65 -27.13 -10.56
CA GLY A 120 -12.81 -25.95 -10.40
C GLY A 120 -12.84 -25.48 -8.95
N ASP A 121 -11.68 -25.15 -8.39
CA ASP A 121 -11.54 -24.57 -7.05
C ASP A 121 -10.33 -23.63 -6.98
N LYS A 122 -10.09 -23.01 -5.83
CA LYS A 122 -8.96 -22.11 -5.57
C LYS A 122 -7.94 -22.75 -4.64
N VAL A 123 -6.68 -22.63 -5.01
CA VAL A 123 -5.54 -22.89 -4.13
C VAL A 123 -5.07 -21.57 -3.52
N TRP A 124 -5.12 -21.47 -2.20
CA TRP A 124 -4.63 -20.32 -1.45
C TRP A 124 -3.14 -20.45 -1.14
N LEU A 125 -2.38 -19.41 -1.49
CA LEU A 125 -0.93 -19.33 -1.25
C LEU A 125 -0.59 -18.66 0.08
N VAL A 126 -1.54 -17.91 0.63
CA VAL A 126 -1.40 -17.10 1.84
C VAL A 126 -2.73 -17.15 2.58
N ASP A 127 -2.67 -17.38 3.89
CA ASP A 127 -3.82 -17.20 4.77
C ASP A 127 -3.84 -15.77 5.31
N PHE A 128 -4.80 -14.97 4.86
CA PHE A 128 -4.94 -13.59 5.31
C PHE A 128 -5.82 -13.44 6.55
N ASN A 129 -6.46 -14.52 7.02
CA ASN A 129 -7.34 -14.51 8.18
C ASN A 129 -6.58 -14.93 9.44
N ASP A 130 -5.69 -15.92 9.32
CA ASP A 130 -4.76 -16.32 10.39
C ASP A 130 -3.31 -16.07 9.96
N PRO A 131 -2.71 -14.92 10.36
CA PRO A 131 -1.31 -14.62 10.06
C PRO A 131 -0.32 -15.68 10.56
N LEU A 132 -0.67 -16.46 11.58
CA LEU A 132 0.18 -17.50 12.17
C LEU A 132 0.10 -18.84 11.43
N ALA A 133 -0.92 -19.05 10.59
CA ALA A 133 -1.01 -20.23 9.71
C ALA A 133 0.04 -20.21 8.58
N ASN A 134 0.61 -19.04 8.29
CA ASN A 134 1.67 -18.86 7.31
C ASN A 134 3.05 -19.16 7.91
N ASP A 135 3.94 -19.67 7.06
CA ASP A 135 5.37 -19.76 7.33
C ASP A 135 6.03 -18.40 7.06
N TRP A 136 6.77 -17.90 8.05
CA TRP A 136 7.52 -16.65 7.96
C TRP A 136 9.00 -16.93 8.15
N LEU A 137 9.85 -16.26 7.38
CA LEU A 137 11.29 -16.37 7.53
C LEU A 137 11.96 -15.06 7.12
N VAL A 138 12.98 -14.64 7.87
CA VAL A 138 13.98 -13.69 7.40
C VAL A 138 15.31 -14.42 7.24
N THR A 139 16.03 -14.10 6.18
CA THR A 139 17.43 -14.51 6.00
C THR A 139 18.26 -13.28 5.70
N ASN A 140 19.53 -13.31 6.12
CA ASN A 140 20.48 -12.28 5.76
C ASN A 140 21.36 -12.71 4.58
N GLN A 141 21.96 -11.75 3.89
CA GLN A 141 23.08 -11.97 2.99
C GLN A 141 22.79 -13.02 1.89
N PHE A 142 21.59 -12.94 1.31
CA PHE A 142 20.98 -13.96 0.44
C PHE A 142 21.59 -13.96 -0.97
N THR A 143 22.55 -14.84 -1.24
CA THR A 143 23.18 -14.86 -2.57
C THR A 143 22.23 -15.38 -3.65
N VAL A 144 22.13 -14.63 -4.74
CA VAL A 144 21.40 -14.97 -5.97
C VAL A 144 22.34 -14.85 -7.17
N ILE A 145 22.33 -15.86 -8.04
CA ILE A 145 23.10 -15.88 -9.29
C ILE A 145 22.13 -16.01 -10.46
N GLU A 146 22.01 -14.97 -11.27
CA GLU A 146 21.17 -14.95 -12.47
C GLU A 146 22.01 -14.53 -13.68
N GLY A 147 22.12 -15.42 -14.67
CA GLY A 147 23.04 -15.25 -15.78
C GLY A 147 24.49 -15.09 -15.31
N LYS A 148 25.11 -13.94 -15.62
CA LYS A 148 26.48 -13.61 -15.20
C LYS A 148 26.53 -12.76 -13.93
N GLN A 149 25.38 -12.42 -13.35
CA GLN A 149 25.29 -11.49 -12.24
C GLN A 149 25.19 -12.26 -10.94
N LYS A 150 26.04 -11.87 -9.98
CA LYS A 150 26.00 -12.35 -8.59
C LYS A 150 25.67 -11.19 -7.68
N ARG A 151 24.56 -11.30 -6.96
CA ARG A 151 24.07 -10.28 -6.02
C ARG A 151 23.71 -10.92 -4.69
N ARG A 152 23.75 -10.11 -3.64
CA ARG A 152 23.62 -10.56 -2.26
C ARG A 152 22.87 -9.49 -1.47
N PRO A 153 21.53 -9.48 -1.51
CA PRO A 153 20.75 -8.58 -0.69
C PRO A 153 20.98 -8.81 0.80
N ASP A 154 20.91 -7.73 1.58
CA ASP A 154 21.27 -7.76 3.00
C ASP A 154 20.24 -8.54 3.80
N LEU A 155 18.94 -8.27 3.62
CA LEU A 155 17.89 -9.11 4.17
C LEU A 155 16.81 -9.43 3.12
N VAL A 156 16.35 -10.67 3.13
CA VAL A 156 15.18 -11.11 2.36
C VAL A 156 14.18 -11.74 3.30
N MET A 157 12.94 -11.27 3.23
CA MET A 157 11.83 -11.85 3.97
C MET A 157 10.97 -12.73 3.07
N PHE A 158 10.64 -13.90 3.58
CA PHE A 158 9.83 -14.91 2.94
C PHE A 158 8.48 -15.08 3.66
N LEU A 159 7.45 -15.23 2.86
CA LEU A 159 6.11 -15.64 3.26
C LEU A 159 5.78 -16.92 2.49
N ASN A 160 5.59 -18.04 3.19
CA ASN A 160 5.32 -19.34 2.57
C ASN A 160 6.34 -19.71 1.48
N GLY A 161 7.63 -19.43 1.74
CA GLY A 161 8.73 -19.68 0.79
C GLY A 161 8.82 -18.69 -0.38
N LEU A 162 7.97 -17.66 -0.44
CA LEU A 162 8.00 -16.62 -1.48
C LEU A 162 8.71 -15.35 -0.97
N PRO A 163 9.71 -14.79 -1.67
CA PRO A 163 10.39 -13.57 -1.26
C PRO A 163 9.44 -12.37 -1.43
N VAL A 164 9.01 -11.80 -0.31
CA VAL A 164 8.01 -10.71 -0.27
C VAL A 164 8.61 -9.36 0.12
N ALA A 165 9.78 -9.32 0.74
CA ALA A 165 10.50 -8.07 0.98
C ALA A 165 12.00 -8.22 0.79
N VAL A 166 12.62 -7.16 0.29
CA VAL A 166 14.07 -7.02 0.18
C VAL A 166 14.46 -5.73 0.88
N ILE A 167 15.38 -5.83 1.83
CA ILE A 167 15.83 -4.74 2.68
C ILE A 167 17.33 -4.57 2.44
N GLU A 168 17.74 -3.40 1.98
CA GLU A 168 19.15 -3.01 1.84
C GLU A 168 19.54 -2.04 2.95
N LEU A 169 20.68 -2.33 3.56
CA LEU A 169 21.22 -1.62 4.70
C LEU A 169 22.55 -0.96 4.29
N LYS A 170 22.83 0.20 4.88
CA LYS A 170 24.09 0.91 4.74
C LYS A 170 24.59 1.34 6.10
N ASN A 171 25.88 1.63 6.16
CA ASN A 171 26.51 2.13 7.37
C ASN A 171 26.35 3.66 7.49
N ALA A 172 25.57 4.13 8.48
CA ALA A 172 25.45 5.55 8.83
C ALA A 172 26.78 6.28 9.17
N ALA A 173 27.86 5.56 9.49
CA ALA A 173 29.15 6.16 9.84
C ALA A 173 30.02 6.53 8.62
N SER A 174 29.63 6.10 7.42
CA SER A 174 30.31 6.50 6.18
C SER A 174 29.62 7.74 5.62
N GLU A 175 30.32 8.89 5.57
CA GLU A 175 29.81 10.12 4.94
C GLU A 175 29.42 9.93 3.45
N ALA A 176 29.89 8.84 2.83
CA ALA A 176 29.66 8.49 1.44
C ALA A 176 28.66 7.34 1.22
N ALA A 177 28.11 6.71 2.29
CA ALA A 177 27.12 5.63 2.16
C ALA A 177 25.77 6.09 2.69
N THR A 178 24.89 6.51 1.80
CA THR A 178 23.60 7.08 2.16
C THR A 178 22.43 6.15 1.83
N ILE A 179 21.23 6.50 2.26
CA ILE A 179 19.99 5.78 1.90
C ILE A 179 19.77 5.78 0.38
N GLU A 180 20.29 6.78 -0.32
CA GLU A 180 20.30 6.82 -1.77
C GLU A 180 21.13 5.70 -2.39
N ASP A 181 22.25 5.31 -1.77
CA ASP A 181 23.06 4.18 -2.24
C ASP A 181 22.34 2.85 -2.01
N ALA A 182 21.68 2.68 -0.86
CA ALA A 182 20.82 1.53 -0.60
C ALA A 182 19.68 1.43 -1.63
N PHE A 183 19.05 2.56 -1.97
CA PHE A 183 18.04 2.62 -3.02
C PHE A 183 18.62 2.26 -4.40
N ALA A 184 19.80 2.78 -4.76
CA ALA A 184 20.46 2.47 -6.02
C ALA A 184 20.85 0.98 -6.12
N GLN A 185 21.22 0.35 -5.00
CA GLN A 185 21.51 -1.08 -4.92
C GLN A 185 20.27 -1.92 -5.19
N LEU A 186 19.10 -1.54 -4.63
CA LEU A 186 17.82 -2.14 -4.97
C LEU A 186 17.50 -2.03 -6.47
N GLN A 187 17.76 -0.88 -7.11
CA GLN A 187 17.57 -0.73 -8.56
C GLN A 187 18.50 -1.65 -9.36
N THR A 188 19.75 -1.81 -8.91
CA THR A 188 20.72 -2.72 -9.53
C THR A 188 20.23 -4.17 -9.46
N TYR A 189 19.70 -4.59 -8.31
CA TYR A 189 19.17 -5.94 -8.14
C TYR A 189 17.98 -6.21 -9.05
N LYS A 190 17.02 -5.28 -9.14
CA LYS A 190 15.87 -5.41 -10.03
C LYS A 190 16.28 -5.64 -11.50
N GLN A 191 17.39 -5.04 -11.93
CA GLN A 191 17.90 -5.19 -13.29
C GLN A 191 18.67 -6.50 -13.51
N GLN A 192 19.35 -7.00 -12.48
CA GLN A 192 20.36 -8.05 -12.64
C GLN A 192 19.97 -9.40 -12.07
N ILE A 193 19.04 -9.42 -11.12
CA ILE A 193 18.42 -10.62 -10.55
C ILE A 193 16.89 -10.43 -10.46
N PRO A 194 16.19 -10.09 -11.58
CA PRO A 194 14.76 -9.77 -11.57
C PRO A 194 13.89 -10.92 -11.04
N SER A 195 14.35 -12.18 -11.13
CA SER A 195 13.63 -13.34 -10.60
C SER A 195 13.23 -13.18 -9.12
N LEU A 196 14.10 -12.59 -8.29
CA LEU A 196 13.86 -12.36 -6.86
C LEU A 196 12.66 -11.43 -6.59
N PHE A 197 12.33 -10.56 -7.55
CA PHE A 197 11.33 -9.51 -7.37
C PHE A 197 9.95 -9.85 -7.93
N ARG A 198 9.79 -11.05 -8.51
CA ARG A 198 8.51 -11.49 -9.08
C ARG A 198 7.40 -11.55 -8.04
N THR A 199 7.67 -12.01 -6.82
CA THR A 199 6.72 -12.07 -5.69
C THR A 199 6.83 -10.87 -4.73
N ASN A 200 7.74 -9.93 -5.00
CA ASN A 200 8.06 -8.85 -4.06
C ASN A 200 6.84 -7.99 -3.77
N ALA A 201 6.55 -7.77 -2.48
CA ALA A 201 5.54 -6.84 -2.01
C ALA A 201 6.13 -5.43 -1.82
N VAL A 202 7.22 -5.34 -1.06
CA VAL A 202 7.84 -4.07 -0.63
C VAL A 202 9.36 -4.11 -0.71
N LEU A 203 9.96 -2.93 -0.84
CA LEU A 203 11.40 -2.70 -0.80
C LEU A 203 11.72 -1.71 0.31
N VAL A 204 12.80 -1.94 1.04
CA VAL A 204 13.25 -1.07 2.13
C VAL A 204 14.70 -0.67 1.92
N SER A 205 15.00 0.62 2.08
CA SER A 205 16.36 1.15 2.14
C SER A 205 16.59 1.84 3.49
N SER A 206 17.71 1.55 4.14
CA SER A 206 18.06 2.19 5.42
C SER A 206 19.57 2.34 5.60
N ASP A 207 19.99 3.36 6.34
CA ASP A 207 21.35 3.50 6.86
C ASP A 207 21.45 3.16 8.37
N GLY A 208 20.38 2.59 8.93
CA GLY A 208 20.20 2.33 10.36
C GLY A 208 19.56 3.49 11.12
N LEU A 209 19.75 4.74 10.69
CA LEU A 209 19.14 5.90 11.31
C LEU A 209 17.81 6.24 10.64
N LEU A 210 17.83 6.49 9.32
CA LEU A 210 16.62 6.71 8.53
C LEU A 210 16.28 5.45 7.72
N ALA A 211 15.00 5.29 7.44
CA ALA A 211 14.49 4.17 6.66
C ALA A 211 13.39 4.63 5.72
N ARG A 212 13.38 4.08 4.51
CA ARG A 212 12.37 4.36 3.49
C ARG A 212 11.81 3.04 2.97
N ILE A 213 10.51 3.02 2.71
CA ILE A 213 9.80 1.91 2.09
C ILE A 213 9.19 2.36 0.77
N GLY A 214 9.23 1.50 -0.24
CA GLY A 214 8.64 1.75 -1.54
C GLY A 214 8.17 0.47 -2.22
N SER A 215 7.42 0.65 -3.30
CA SER A 215 6.99 -0.45 -4.16
C SER A 215 8.06 -0.80 -5.19
N LEU A 216 7.86 -1.92 -5.89
CA LEU A 216 8.73 -2.38 -6.97
C LEU A 216 8.99 -1.31 -8.05
N THR A 217 7.98 -0.50 -8.42
CA THR A 217 8.10 0.53 -9.47
C THR A 217 8.25 1.93 -8.91
N ALA A 218 8.34 2.11 -7.59
CA ALA A 218 8.51 3.42 -6.98
C ALA A 218 9.88 4.01 -7.37
N ASN A 219 9.87 5.29 -7.74
CA ASN A 219 11.09 6.08 -7.81
C ASN A 219 11.52 6.51 -6.39
N GLU A 220 12.70 7.12 -6.30
CA GLU A 220 13.26 7.54 -5.01
C GLU A 220 12.35 8.51 -4.22
N GLU A 221 11.66 9.43 -4.91
CA GLU A 221 10.70 10.36 -4.28
C GLU A 221 9.46 9.66 -3.69
N ARG A 222 9.23 8.39 -4.05
CA ARG A 222 8.13 7.55 -3.56
C ARG A 222 8.59 6.48 -2.58
N PHE A 223 9.89 6.44 -2.26
CA PHE A 223 10.41 5.75 -1.09
C PHE A 223 10.18 6.66 0.12
N MET A 224 9.18 6.34 0.92
CA MET A 224 8.66 7.20 1.99
C MET A 224 9.00 6.64 3.36
N PRO A 225 9.16 7.50 4.40
CA PRO A 225 9.33 7.01 5.76
C PRO A 225 8.03 6.41 6.30
N TRP A 226 8.15 5.35 7.09
CA TRP A 226 7.06 4.82 7.89
C TRP A 226 7.18 5.35 9.32
N ARG A 227 6.16 6.08 9.80
CA ARG A 227 6.30 7.00 10.94
C ARG A 227 5.51 6.59 12.19
N SER A 228 4.92 5.40 12.22
CA SER A 228 4.09 4.96 13.35
C SER A 228 4.06 3.44 13.40
N VAL A 229 4.10 2.84 14.60
CA VAL A 229 4.04 1.37 14.74
C VAL A 229 2.59 0.89 14.76
N THR A 230 1.74 1.57 15.51
CA THR A 230 0.35 1.19 15.84
C THR A 230 -0.68 2.12 15.21
N GLY A 231 -0.25 3.28 14.72
CA GLY A 231 -1.15 4.32 14.24
C GLY A 231 -1.85 5.10 15.33
N ALA A 232 -1.55 4.88 16.62
CA ALA A 232 -2.11 5.66 17.74
C ALA A 232 -1.77 7.16 17.61
N ALA A 233 -2.54 8.04 18.27
CA ALA A 233 -2.41 9.49 18.07
C ALA A 233 -1.07 10.04 18.57
N GLU A 234 -0.54 9.41 19.61
CA GLU A 234 0.73 9.66 20.29
C GLU A 234 1.90 8.87 19.68
N ASP A 235 1.61 7.87 18.85
CA ASP A 235 2.59 7.04 18.16
C ASP A 235 3.01 7.69 16.84
N PHE A 236 4.01 8.57 16.95
CA PHE A 236 4.62 9.24 15.81
C PHE A 236 6.13 9.36 15.96
N THR A 237 6.86 8.81 14.99
CA THR A 237 8.31 8.87 14.92
C THR A 237 8.77 10.06 14.06
N PRO A 238 9.38 11.10 14.65
CA PRO A 238 9.93 12.22 13.90
C PRO A 238 11.16 11.79 13.08
N GLU A 239 11.63 12.68 12.21
CA GLU A 239 12.82 12.43 11.41
C GLU A 239 14.04 12.23 12.29
N GLY A 240 14.74 11.10 12.12
CA GLY A 240 15.92 10.76 12.93
C GLY A 240 16.06 9.25 13.22
N PRO A 241 16.79 8.90 14.29
CA PRO A 241 17.43 7.58 14.46
C PRO A 241 16.47 6.40 14.73
N GLN A 242 15.18 6.67 14.95
CA GLN A 242 14.19 5.65 15.29
C GLN A 242 13.41 5.16 14.06
N GLU A 243 13.69 5.67 12.87
CA GLU A 243 12.90 5.36 11.67
C GLU A 243 13.05 3.91 11.23
N MET A 244 14.25 3.31 11.30
CA MET A 244 14.42 1.89 10.97
C MET A 244 13.59 1.01 11.90
N GLU A 245 13.71 1.21 13.21
CA GLU A 245 12.94 0.45 14.19
C GLU A 245 11.43 0.63 14.00
N THR A 246 10.98 1.87 13.81
CA THR A 246 9.56 2.18 13.58
C THR A 246 9.04 1.55 12.29
N LEU A 247 9.82 1.59 11.22
CA LEU A 247 9.44 0.99 9.94
C LEU A 247 9.36 -0.53 10.07
N LEU A 248 10.38 -1.15 10.65
CA LEU A 248 10.41 -2.61 10.77
C LEU A 248 9.28 -3.12 11.66
N LYS A 249 9.06 -2.49 12.83
CA LYS A 249 7.93 -2.80 13.73
C LYS A 249 6.57 -2.42 13.15
N GLY A 250 6.55 -1.37 12.32
CA GLY A 250 5.36 -0.77 11.73
C GLY A 250 4.80 -1.52 10.52
N VAL A 251 5.68 -2.17 9.76
CA VAL A 251 5.32 -2.84 8.51
C VAL A 251 5.34 -4.35 8.65
N PHE A 252 6.33 -4.92 9.36
CA PHE A 252 6.56 -6.38 9.39
C PHE A 252 5.92 -7.12 10.56
N ASP A 253 4.94 -6.49 11.21
CA ASP A 253 3.95 -7.23 11.97
C ASP A 253 3.16 -8.11 11.01
N LYS A 254 3.00 -9.39 11.34
CA LYS A 254 2.45 -10.39 10.42
C LYS A 254 1.06 -10.01 9.90
N GLY A 255 0.20 -9.47 10.76
CA GLY A 255 -1.15 -9.03 10.37
C GLY A 255 -1.07 -7.80 9.47
N ARG A 256 -0.34 -6.77 9.89
CA ARG A 256 -0.21 -5.52 9.11
C ARG A 256 0.49 -5.71 7.77
N PHE A 257 1.47 -6.61 7.68
CA PHE A 257 2.12 -6.93 6.42
C PHE A 257 1.14 -7.60 5.44
N LEU A 258 0.33 -8.54 5.93
CA LEU A 258 -0.70 -9.21 5.14
C LEU A 258 -1.79 -8.23 4.67
N GLU A 259 -2.20 -7.30 5.51
CA GLU A 259 -3.09 -6.19 5.13
C GLU A 259 -2.42 -5.26 4.11
N LEU A 260 -1.14 -4.92 4.30
CA LEU A 260 -0.40 -4.06 3.36
C LEU A 260 -0.32 -4.71 1.98
N LEU A 261 -0.02 -6.00 1.95
CA LEU A 261 0.01 -6.83 0.75
C LEU A 261 -1.38 -6.88 0.11
N ARG A 262 -2.43 -7.23 0.83
CA ARG A 262 -3.75 -7.49 0.24
C ARG A 262 -4.52 -6.23 -0.14
N ASP A 263 -4.45 -5.21 0.71
CA ASP A 263 -5.46 -4.15 0.78
C ASP A 263 -4.91 -2.75 0.54
N PHE A 264 -3.59 -2.63 0.60
CA PHE A 264 -2.88 -1.36 0.47
C PHE A 264 -1.78 -1.43 -0.60
N THR A 265 -1.90 -2.40 -1.50
CA THR A 265 -1.12 -2.50 -2.72
C THR A 265 -2.05 -2.31 -3.92
N LEU A 266 -1.60 -1.55 -4.89
CA LEU A 266 -2.35 -1.19 -6.08
C LEU A 266 -1.47 -1.33 -7.31
N PHE A 267 -2.06 -1.82 -8.39
CA PHE A 267 -1.47 -1.77 -9.72
C PHE A 267 -2.34 -0.91 -10.62
N GLY A 268 -1.70 -0.15 -11.51
CA GLY A 268 -2.35 0.55 -12.60
C GLY A 268 -1.46 0.54 -13.82
N ASP A 269 -1.94 1.06 -14.94
CA ASP A 269 -1.23 1.04 -16.20
C ASP A 269 -0.81 2.46 -16.62
N THR A 270 0.41 2.60 -17.13
CA THR A 270 0.84 3.78 -17.89
C THR A 270 1.18 3.35 -19.32
N GLY A 271 1.47 4.32 -20.20
CA GLY A 271 1.92 4.02 -21.57
C GLY A 271 3.20 3.18 -21.64
N ASP A 272 3.96 3.09 -20.53
CA ASP A 272 5.23 2.35 -20.43
C ASP A 272 5.10 1.00 -19.69
N GLY A 273 3.87 0.58 -19.36
CA GLY A 273 3.58 -0.67 -18.64
C GLY A 273 2.97 -0.46 -17.24
N PRO A 274 2.79 -1.53 -16.46
CA PRO A 274 2.13 -1.42 -15.17
C PRO A 274 3.04 -0.77 -14.12
N PHE A 275 2.45 0.11 -13.31
CA PHE A 275 3.04 0.66 -12.10
C PHE A 275 2.39 0.03 -10.86
N LYS A 276 3.16 -0.04 -9.78
CA LYS A 276 2.76 -0.51 -8.45
C LYS A 276 2.84 0.62 -7.43
N ILE A 277 1.84 0.75 -6.58
CA ILE A 277 1.81 1.66 -5.44
C ILE A 277 1.56 0.85 -4.17
N ILE A 278 2.22 1.23 -3.09
CA ILE A 278 1.88 0.79 -1.73
C ILE A 278 1.48 2.02 -0.91
N ALA A 279 0.57 1.85 0.04
CA ALA A 279 0.13 2.93 0.91
C ALA A 279 1.25 3.44 1.82
N GLY A 280 1.30 4.77 2.05
CA GLY A 280 2.05 5.35 3.15
C GLY A 280 1.36 5.08 4.50
N TYR A 281 2.11 5.15 5.59
CA TYR A 281 1.61 4.87 6.95
C TYR A 281 0.32 5.65 7.30
N HIS A 282 0.21 6.92 6.88
CA HIS A 282 -0.97 7.75 7.13
C HIS A 282 -2.19 7.30 6.33
N GLN A 283 -1.99 6.74 5.13
CA GLN A 283 -3.08 6.17 4.33
C GLN A 283 -3.52 4.84 4.93
N PHE A 284 -2.56 3.99 5.33
CA PHE A 284 -2.80 2.69 5.96
C PHE A 284 -3.65 2.84 7.23
N PHE A 285 -3.13 3.53 8.24
CA PHE A 285 -3.84 3.70 9.51
C PHE A 285 -5.10 4.57 9.38
N GLY A 286 -5.12 5.52 8.44
CA GLY A 286 -6.28 6.38 8.20
C GLY A 286 -7.47 5.62 7.64
N ALA A 287 -7.24 4.77 6.63
CA ALA A 287 -8.28 3.94 6.05
C ALA A 287 -8.80 2.89 7.04
N GLN A 288 -7.92 2.26 7.83
CA GLN A 288 -8.33 1.29 8.86
C GLN A 288 -9.21 1.93 9.94
N LYS A 289 -8.81 3.09 10.46
CA LYS A 289 -9.64 3.82 11.44
C LYS A 289 -10.98 4.26 10.85
N ALA A 290 -10.99 4.67 9.58
CA ALA A 290 -12.22 5.00 8.88
C ALA A 290 -13.12 3.78 8.69
N LEU A 291 -12.57 2.60 8.39
CA LEU A 291 -13.32 1.35 8.29
C LEU A 291 -13.98 1.01 9.62
N ALA A 292 -13.23 1.03 10.72
CA ALA A 292 -13.78 0.75 12.04
C ALA A 292 -14.94 1.71 12.39
N ASN A 293 -14.77 3.00 12.10
CA ASN A 293 -15.83 3.99 12.30
C ASN A 293 -17.02 3.79 11.36
N ALA A 294 -16.79 3.35 10.12
CA ALA A 294 -17.85 3.05 9.16
C ALA A 294 -18.71 1.89 9.65
N ILE A 295 -18.08 0.80 10.10
CA ILE A 295 -18.78 -0.36 10.67
C ILE A 295 -19.64 0.07 11.87
N GLU A 296 -19.07 0.81 12.83
CA GLU A 296 -19.83 1.28 13.99
C GLU A 296 -20.98 2.22 13.61
N ALA A 297 -20.72 3.19 12.73
CA ALA A 297 -21.74 4.13 12.27
C ALA A 297 -22.87 3.45 11.48
N SER A 298 -22.58 2.34 10.80
CA SER A 298 -23.55 1.59 10.00
C SER A 298 -24.42 0.62 10.83
N LYS A 299 -24.07 0.30 12.08
CA LYS A 299 -24.89 -0.55 12.96
C LYS A 299 -26.31 0.01 13.18
N PRO A 300 -27.28 -0.81 13.61
CA PRO A 300 -28.64 -0.35 13.89
C PRO A 300 -28.71 0.87 14.82
N GLU A 301 -27.91 0.86 15.88
CA GLU A 301 -27.78 1.91 16.90
C GLU A 301 -26.70 2.96 16.57
N GLY A 302 -26.05 2.85 15.40
CA GLY A 302 -24.98 3.74 14.97
C GLY A 302 -25.46 5.16 14.67
N ASP A 303 -24.61 6.15 14.94
CA ASP A 303 -24.91 7.57 14.76
C ASP A 303 -24.81 8.07 13.31
N ARG A 304 -24.53 7.16 12.36
CA ARG A 304 -24.36 7.44 10.93
C ARG A 304 -23.22 8.42 10.61
N ARG A 305 -22.28 8.63 11.54
CA ARG A 305 -21.16 9.57 11.36
C ARG A 305 -19.83 8.83 11.41
N ILE A 306 -19.22 8.66 10.23
CA ILE A 306 -17.91 8.01 10.10
C ILE A 306 -16.83 8.97 10.59
N GLY A 307 -16.85 10.22 10.10
CA GLY A 307 -16.03 11.31 10.62
C GLY A 307 -15.19 12.04 9.57
N VAL A 308 -14.09 12.64 10.02
CA VAL A 308 -13.25 13.52 9.20
C VAL A 308 -11.80 13.06 9.23
N ILE A 309 -11.17 12.86 8.07
CA ILE A 309 -9.72 12.67 7.95
C ILE A 309 -9.08 13.93 7.38
N TRP A 310 -8.18 14.51 8.16
CA TRP A 310 -7.44 15.69 7.75
C TRP A 310 -6.14 15.29 7.06
N HIS A 311 -5.94 15.83 5.87
CA HIS A 311 -4.74 15.57 5.08
C HIS A 311 -4.15 16.90 4.57
N THR A 312 -2.91 16.83 4.08
CA THR A 312 -2.28 17.96 3.41
C THR A 312 -2.35 17.75 1.91
N GLN A 313 -2.43 18.83 1.15
CA GLN A 313 -2.37 18.77 -0.31
C GLN A 313 -1.16 17.93 -0.78
N GLY A 314 -1.36 17.07 -1.77
CA GLY A 314 -0.33 16.18 -2.30
C GLY A 314 0.04 14.97 -1.43
N SER A 315 -0.65 14.73 -0.31
CA SER A 315 -0.40 13.56 0.57
C SER A 315 -1.00 12.24 0.07
N GLY A 316 -1.63 12.24 -1.11
CA GLY A 316 -2.26 11.05 -1.71
C GLY A 316 -3.69 10.79 -1.20
N LYS A 317 -4.52 11.83 -1.12
CA LYS A 317 -5.94 11.74 -0.72
C LYS A 317 -6.74 10.76 -1.57
N SER A 318 -6.62 10.85 -2.89
CA SER A 318 -7.35 9.99 -3.83
C SER A 318 -7.00 8.50 -3.63
N LEU A 319 -5.72 8.21 -3.35
CA LEU A 319 -5.28 6.86 -3.00
C LEU A 319 -5.83 6.40 -1.65
N LEU A 320 -5.86 7.28 -0.63
CA LEU A 320 -6.53 6.97 0.65
C LEU A 320 -8.00 6.61 0.43
N MET A 321 -8.71 7.35 -0.42
CA MET A 321 -10.11 7.06 -0.76
C MET A 321 -10.24 5.71 -1.46
N ALA A 322 -9.36 5.38 -2.40
CA ALA A 322 -9.37 4.09 -3.08
C ALA A 322 -9.09 2.92 -2.12
N PHE A 323 -8.10 3.04 -1.24
CA PHE A 323 -7.82 2.04 -0.20
C PHE A 323 -9.02 1.89 0.75
N PHE A 324 -9.59 3.00 1.20
CA PHE A 324 -10.77 2.97 2.05
C PHE A 324 -11.96 2.30 1.34
N ALA A 325 -12.23 2.63 0.08
CA ALA A 325 -13.28 1.99 -0.72
C ALA A 325 -13.08 0.47 -0.85
N GLY A 326 -11.84 0.03 -1.12
CA GLY A 326 -11.50 -1.40 -1.17
C GLY A 326 -11.74 -2.12 0.16
N LEU A 327 -11.40 -1.47 1.29
CA LEU A 327 -11.72 -2.00 2.62
C LEU A 327 -13.23 -2.12 2.84
N LEU A 328 -14.01 -1.10 2.46
CA LEU A 328 -15.46 -1.08 2.65
C LEU A 328 -16.18 -2.17 1.85
N VAL A 329 -15.87 -2.32 0.56
CA VAL A 329 -16.52 -3.32 -0.31
C VAL A 329 -16.31 -4.74 0.19
N ARG A 330 -15.15 -4.99 0.80
CA ARG A 330 -14.76 -6.32 1.27
C ARG A 330 -15.21 -6.64 2.69
N SER A 331 -15.55 -5.63 3.50
CA SER A 331 -16.00 -5.82 4.88
C SER A 331 -17.32 -6.60 4.92
N PRO A 332 -17.34 -7.82 5.48
CA PRO A 332 -18.57 -8.59 5.63
C PRO A 332 -19.62 -7.87 6.49
N GLU A 333 -19.17 -7.08 7.48
CA GLU A 333 -20.02 -6.31 8.38
C GLU A 333 -20.85 -5.25 7.65
N LEU A 334 -20.38 -4.78 6.49
CA LEU A 334 -21.06 -3.76 5.67
C LEU A 334 -21.94 -4.35 4.56
N GLN A 335 -21.95 -5.68 4.39
CA GLN A 335 -22.88 -6.40 3.52
C GLN A 335 -22.92 -5.84 2.08
N ASN A 336 -21.77 -5.72 1.43
CA ASN A 336 -21.63 -5.16 0.08
C ASN A 336 -22.22 -3.72 -0.03
N PRO A 337 -21.59 -2.73 0.61
CA PRO A 337 -22.11 -1.37 0.68
C PRO A 337 -22.14 -0.68 -0.70
N THR A 338 -23.03 0.30 -0.85
CA THR A 338 -22.97 1.24 -1.97
C THR A 338 -22.11 2.43 -1.56
N LEU A 339 -21.10 2.74 -2.35
CA LEU A 339 -20.18 3.86 -2.12
C LEU A 339 -20.56 5.02 -3.03
N ILE A 340 -20.72 6.21 -2.47
CA ILE A 340 -20.94 7.45 -3.21
C ILE A 340 -19.70 8.32 -3.00
N VAL A 341 -18.95 8.55 -4.08
CA VAL A 341 -17.82 9.47 -4.07
C VAL A 341 -18.32 10.83 -4.53
N LEU A 342 -18.30 11.81 -3.62
CA LEU A 342 -18.79 13.16 -3.86
C LEU A 342 -17.65 14.14 -4.07
N THR A 343 -17.75 14.91 -5.15
CA THR A 343 -16.86 16.04 -5.44
C THR A 343 -17.67 17.31 -5.67
N ASP A 344 -17.03 18.47 -5.46
CA ASP A 344 -17.68 19.75 -5.74
C ASP A 344 -17.57 20.17 -7.22
N ARG A 345 -16.61 19.61 -7.96
CA ARG A 345 -16.29 20.02 -9.33
C ARG A 345 -16.16 18.82 -10.26
N ASN A 346 -16.76 18.94 -11.45
CA ASN A 346 -16.70 17.91 -12.49
C ASN A 346 -15.26 17.53 -12.87
N ASP A 347 -14.32 18.49 -12.96
CA ASP A 347 -12.93 18.19 -13.31
C ASP A 347 -12.16 17.43 -12.23
N LEU A 348 -12.53 17.63 -10.96
CA LEU A 348 -11.98 16.85 -9.84
C LEU A 348 -12.61 15.45 -9.80
N ASP A 349 -13.91 15.38 -10.13
CA ASP A 349 -14.66 14.14 -10.28
C ASP A 349 -14.02 13.22 -11.33
N ASP A 350 -13.70 13.76 -12.51
CA ASP A 350 -13.06 13.01 -13.59
C ASP A 350 -11.69 12.46 -13.15
N GLN A 351 -10.88 13.24 -12.44
CA GLN A 351 -9.57 12.80 -11.96
C GLN A 351 -9.66 11.70 -10.91
N LEU A 352 -10.62 11.81 -9.98
CA LEU A 352 -10.85 10.78 -8.98
C LEU A 352 -11.45 9.51 -9.62
N PHE A 353 -12.37 9.67 -10.58
CA PHE A 353 -12.93 8.57 -11.34
C PHE A 353 -11.84 7.82 -12.10
N GLN A 354 -10.95 8.52 -12.81
CA GLN A 354 -9.81 7.89 -13.49
C GLN A 354 -8.89 7.17 -12.51
N THR A 355 -8.63 7.76 -11.34
CA THR A 355 -7.87 7.08 -10.28
C THR A 355 -8.55 5.77 -9.91
N PHE A 356 -9.83 5.79 -9.53
CA PHE A 356 -10.59 4.60 -9.14
C PHE A 356 -10.76 3.58 -10.26
N ALA A 357 -10.87 4.03 -11.51
CA ALA A 357 -10.93 3.17 -12.69
C ALA A 357 -9.62 2.38 -12.88
N THR A 358 -8.48 2.93 -12.47
CA THR A 358 -7.21 2.20 -12.42
C THR A 358 -7.11 1.25 -11.22
N THR A 359 -7.97 1.37 -10.21
CA THR A 359 -7.93 0.55 -8.98
C THR A 359 -9.03 -0.52 -8.92
N LYS A 360 -9.58 -0.94 -10.07
CA LYS A 360 -10.69 -1.92 -10.13
C LYS A 360 -10.36 -3.23 -9.42
N ASP A 361 -9.10 -3.69 -9.50
CA ASP A 361 -8.66 -4.92 -8.83
C ASP A 361 -8.84 -4.84 -7.30
N LEU A 362 -8.64 -3.65 -6.72
CA LEU A 362 -8.78 -3.39 -5.28
C LEU A 362 -10.25 -3.23 -4.87
N ILE A 363 -11.04 -2.53 -5.68
CA ILE A 363 -12.43 -2.18 -5.37
C ILE A 363 -13.41 -3.30 -5.76
N ARG A 364 -12.99 -4.22 -6.64
CA ARG A 364 -13.77 -5.38 -7.13
C ARG A 364 -15.09 -5.00 -7.83
N GLN A 365 -15.24 -3.74 -8.17
CA GLN A 365 -16.43 -3.19 -8.82
C GLN A 365 -15.98 -2.17 -9.86
N THR A 366 -16.74 -2.03 -10.94
CA THR A 366 -16.53 -0.98 -11.93
C THR A 366 -17.18 0.30 -11.40
N PRO A 367 -16.42 1.39 -11.20
CA PRO A 367 -17.01 2.67 -10.86
C PRO A 367 -17.94 3.17 -11.96
N GLU A 368 -19.06 3.77 -11.56
CA GLU A 368 -20.06 4.36 -12.44
C GLU A 368 -20.11 5.87 -12.18
N HIS A 369 -20.33 6.65 -13.23
CA HIS A 369 -20.45 8.10 -13.15
C HIS A 369 -21.91 8.47 -13.36
N ALA A 370 -22.51 9.21 -12.42
CA ALA A 370 -23.87 9.69 -12.57
C ALA A 370 -23.84 11.02 -13.34
N GLU A 371 -24.17 11.01 -14.63
CA GLU A 371 -24.13 12.20 -15.50
C GLU A 371 -25.32 13.13 -15.24
N SER A 372 -26.44 12.58 -14.77
CA SER A 372 -27.67 13.33 -14.48
C SER A 372 -28.28 13.02 -13.12
N ARG A 373 -29.27 13.82 -12.72
CA ARG A 373 -30.05 13.59 -11.49
C ARG A 373 -30.90 12.33 -11.56
N ASP A 374 -31.48 12.06 -12.73
CA ASP A 374 -32.32 10.88 -12.94
C ASP A 374 -31.47 9.61 -12.95
N GLU A 375 -30.31 9.66 -13.61
CA GLU A 375 -29.35 8.56 -13.56
C GLU A 375 -28.84 8.31 -12.13
N LEU A 376 -28.57 9.35 -11.34
CA LEU A 376 -28.22 9.18 -9.93
C LEU A 376 -29.34 8.46 -9.13
N ARG A 377 -30.61 8.76 -9.42
CA ARG A 377 -31.76 8.08 -8.80
C ARG A 377 -31.77 6.61 -9.20
N GLU A 378 -31.68 6.31 -10.50
CA GLU A 378 -31.65 4.95 -11.04
C GLU A 378 -30.48 4.14 -10.46
N LEU A 379 -29.29 4.73 -10.38
CA LEU A 379 -28.11 4.09 -9.80
C LEU A 379 -28.32 3.82 -8.29
N LEU A 380 -29.07 4.64 -7.55
CA LEU A 380 -29.29 4.43 -6.12
C LEU A 380 -30.48 3.52 -5.78
N GLU A 381 -31.35 3.20 -6.74
CA GLU A 381 -32.43 2.21 -6.59
C GLU A 381 -31.92 0.76 -6.49
N ARG A 382 -30.62 0.54 -6.70
CA ARG A 382 -30.00 -0.80 -6.61
C ARG A 382 -30.12 -1.40 -5.21
N GLN A 383 -30.28 -2.71 -5.17
CA GLN A 383 -30.46 -3.48 -3.94
C GLN A 383 -29.16 -3.67 -3.14
N SER A 384 -27.99 -3.63 -3.76
CA SER A 384 -26.68 -3.73 -3.07
C SER A 384 -25.51 -3.22 -3.93
N GLY A 385 -24.37 -2.93 -3.30
CA GLY A 385 -23.09 -2.65 -3.98
C GLY A 385 -23.04 -1.36 -4.80
N GLY A 386 -21.95 -1.15 -5.53
CA GLY A 386 -21.75 -0.01 -6.42
C GLY A 386 -20.74 1.01 -5.89
N VAL A 387 -19.96 1.58 -6.82
CA VAL A 387 -19.18 2.79 -6.56
C VAL A 387 -19.64 3.86 -7.55
N ILE A 388 -20.31 4.88 -7.03
CA ILE A 388 -20.97 5.92 -7.81
C ILE A 388 -20.23 7.24 -7.60
N PHE A 389 -19.73 7.81 -8.70
CA PHE A 389 -19.17 9.14 -8.75
C PHE A 389 -20.25 10.14 -9.11
N THR A 390 -20.34 11.23 -8.35
CA THR A 390 -21.33 12.27 -8.60
C THR A 390 -20.93 13.57 -7.92
N THR A 391 -21.60 14.66 -8.31
CA THR A 391 -21.33 15.99 -7.77
C THR A 391 -22.46 16.48 -6.88
N MET A 392 -22.13 17.35 -5.92
CA MET A 392 -23.11 17.92 -4.98
C MET A 392 -24.31 18.58 -5.67
N GLN A 393 -24.12 19.13 -6.87
CA GLN A 393 -25.15 19.81 -7.65
C GLN A 393 -26.32 18.88 -8.04
N LYS A 394 -26.06 17.56 -8.17
CA LYS A 394 -27.07 16.56 -8.55
C LYS A 394 -28.00 16.16 -7.39
N PHE A 395 -27.71 16.62 -6.17
CA PHE A 395 -28.58 16.48 -4.99
C PHE A 395 -29.43 17.73 -4.69
N ALA A 396 -29.40 18.76 -5.55
CA ALA A 396 -30.29 19.92 -5.39
C ALA A 396 -31.73 19.53 -5.78
N PRO A 397 -32.80 19.97 -5.07
CA PRO A 397 -34.20 19.65 -5.43
C PRO A 397 -34.62 20.21 -6.81
N GLU A 398 -35.71 19.70 -7.40
CA GLU A 398 -36.26 20.30 -8.63
C GLU A 398 -36.91 21.66 -8.36
N LYS A 399 -37.12 22.47 -9.41
CA LYS A 399 -37.83 23.75 -9.28
C LYS A 399 -39.26 23.48 -8.81
N GLY A 400 -39.56 23.84 -7.56
CA GLY A 400 -40.87 23.65 -6.93
C GLY A 400 -40.88 22.60 -5.80
N GLU A 401 -39.78 21.85 -5.62
CA GLU A 401 -39.61 20.95 -4.47
C GLU A 401 -38.86 21.66 -3.33
N GLU A 402 -39.45 21.67 -2.13
CA GLU A 402 -38.79 22.23 -0.94
C GLU A 402 -37.81 21.24 -0.28
N ARG A 403 -37.93 19.94 -0.59
CA ARG A 403 -37.11 18.87 0.01
C ARG A 403 -36.76 17.82 -1.04
N PHE A 404 -35.53 17.32 -0.95
CA PHE A 404 -35.08 16.22 -1.77
C PHE A 404 -35.73 14.90 -1.28
N PRO A 405 -36.28 14.05 -2.16
CA PRO A 405 -36.89 12.79 -1.75
C PRO A 405 -35.86 11.82 -1.17
N ILE A 406 -36.30 10.92 -0.29
CA ILE A 406 -35.45 9.81 0.18
C ILE A 406 -35.17 8.90 -1.02
N LEU A 407 -33.89 8.78 -1.40
CA LEU A 407 -33.47 7.92 -2.51
C LEU A 407 -33.34 6.45 -2.09
N THR A 408 -33.02 6.20 -0.83
CA THR A 408 -32.85 4.87 -0.28
C THR A 408 -32.90 4.90 1.26
N ASP A 409 -33.44 3.86 1.87
CA ASP A 409 -33.48 3.63 3.32
C ASP A 409 -32.34 2.69 3.79
N ARG A 410 -31.50 2.23 2.86
CA ARG A 410 -30.37 1.35 3.13
C ARG A 410 -29.35 2.02 4.06
N ARG A 411 -28.90 1.26 5.05
CA ARG A 411 -27.93 1.67 6.09
C ARG A 411 -26.46 1.48 5.68
N ASN A 412 -26.23 0.73 4.59
CA ASN A 412 -24.92 0.44 4.03
C ASN A 412 -24.63 1.29 2.78
N VAL A 413 -25.07 2.54 2.80
CA VAL A 413 -24.70 3.56 1.81
C VAL A 413 -23.71 4.51 2.46
N ILE A 414 -22.49 4.54 1.90
CA ILE A 414 -21.36 5.27 2.46
C ILE A 414 -20.95 6.37 1.50
N VAL A 415 -20.94 7.60 2.01
CA VAL A 415 -20.55 8.79 1.27
C VAL A 415 -19.13 9.19 1.63
N ILE A 416 -18.29 9.32 0.60
CA ILE A 416 -16.91 9.79 0.70
C ILE A 416 -16.83 11.13 0.00
N ALA A 417 -16.70 12.22 0.76
CA ALA A 417 -16.68 13.57 0.22
C ALA A 417 -15.27 14.17 0.14
N ASP A 418 -14.90 14.64 -1.06
CA ASP A 418 -13.69 15.41 -1.35
C ASP A 418 -13.97 16.92 -1.21
N GLU A 419 -13.25 17.61 -0.32
CA GLU A 419 -13.35 19.07 -0.07
C GLU A 419 -14.75 19.59 0.25
N ALA A 420 -15.46 18.94 1.20
CA ALA A 420 -16.74 19.48 1.66
C ALA A 420 -16.52 20.76 2.49
N HIS A 421 -16.56 21.93 1.84
CA HIS A 421 -16.46 23.23 2.49
C HIS A 421 -17.82 23.73 2.98
N ARG A 422 -17.83 24.40 4.14
CA ARG A 422 -19.03 24.97 4.77
C ARG A 422 -19.80 25.95 3.87
N SER A 423 -19.14 26.68 2.97
CA SER A 423 -19.77 27.63 2.03
C SER A 423 -20.57 26.95 0.91
N GLN A 424 -20.34 25.67 0.64
CA GLN A 424 -21.06 24.89 -0.39
C GLN A 424 -22.39 24.32 0.11
N TYR A 425 -22.60 24.28 1.43
CA TYR A 425 -23.91 24.03 2.04
C TYR A 425 -24.79 25.31 2.10
N GLY A 426 -24.28 26.44 1.58
CA GLY A 426 -24.90 27.77 1.61
C GLY A 426 -25.81 28.08 0.42
N LEU A 427 -26.22 27.09 -0.39
CA LEU A 427 -27.41 27.24 -1.22
C LEU A 427 -28.62 27.36 -0.29
N ASN A 428 -29.46 28.39 -0.46
CA ASN A 428 -30.64 28.66 0.37
C ASN A 428 -31.75 27.57 0.35
N ALA A 429 -31.44 26.35 -0.09
CA ALA A 429 -32.15 25.18 0.37
C ALA A 429 -31.37 24.67 1.58
N LYS A 430 -31.98 24.67 2.78
CA LYS A 430 -31.53 23.75 3.82
C LYS A 430 -31.50 22.37 3.17
N VAL A 431 -30.33 21.90 2.75
CA VAL A 431 -30.06 20.47 2.64
C VAL A 431 -29.97 20.01 4.10
N THR A 432 -31.14 20.05 4.74
CA THR A 432 -31.51 19.04 5.71
C THR A 432 -31.44 17.77 4.88
N LEU A 433 -30.27 17.10 4.89
CA LEU A 433 -30.34 15.65 4.89
C LEU A 433 -31.43 15.34 5.93
N PRO A 434 -32.50 14.63 5.53
CA PRO A 434 -33.67 14.49 6.39
C PRO A 434 -33.24 14.10 7.81
N PRO A 435 -33.93 14.57 8.87
CA PRO A 435 -33.50 14.35 10.26
C PRO A 435 -33.49 12.88 10.74
N ASP A 436 -33.41 11.88 9.85
CA ASP A 436 -33.46 10.43 10.08
C ASP A 436 -32.93 9.65 8.84
N PRO A 437 -32.47 8.37 8.91
CA PRO A 437 -31.34 7.83 9.67
C PRO A 437 -30.40 6.91 8.83
N GLY A 438 -30.19 7.15 7.52
CA GLY A 438 -29.59 6.15 6.61
C GLY A 438 -28.11 6.26 6.23
N LEU A 439 -27.51 7.46 6.24
CA LEU A 439 -26.30 7.72 5.43
C LEU A 439 -25.02 7.91 6.27
N GLY A 440 -24.02 7.04 6.09
CA GLY A 440 -22.70 7.17 6.73
C GLY A 440 -21.78 8.09 5.92
N VAL A 441 -21.32 9.21 6.49
CA VAL A 441 -20.47 10.17 5.75
C VAL A 441 -19.06 10.27 6.33
N ILE A 442 -18.06 10.16 5.46
CA ILE A 442 -16.68 10.57 5.73
C ILE A 442 -16.34 11.83 4.91
N VAL A 443 -15.72 12.81 5.56
CA VAL A 443 -15.27 14.05 4.91
C VAL A 443 -13.75 14.13 4.97
N LEU A 444 -13.13 14.47 3.84
CA LEU A 444 -11.67 14.57 3.75
C LEU A 444 -11.25 16.02 3.43
N PRO A 445 -11.22 16.97 4.40
CA PRO A 445 -10.86 18.36 4.12
C PRO A 445 -9.34 18.59 4.08
N GLU A 446 -8.89 19.53 3.25
CA GLU A 446 -7.51 20.02 3.27
C GLU A 446 -7.18 20.86 4.52
N ARG A 447 -5.98 20.66 5.09
CA ARG A 447 -5.46 21.51 6.19
C ARG A 447 -4.84 22.81 5.69
N GLY A 448 -5.60 23.91 5.78
CA GLY A 448 -5.11 25.28 5.55
C GLY A 448 -6.01 26.42 6.04
N ILE A 449 -7.20 26.09 6.56
CA ILE A 449 -8.25 27.06 6.90
C ILE A 449 -8.65 26.85 8.39
N PRO A 450 -8.91 27.91 9.19
CA PRO A 450 -9.15 27.79 10.63
C PRO A 450 -10.26 26.82 11.04
N HIS A 451 -10.06 26.19 12.21
CA HIS A 451 -10.85 25.11 12.82
C HIS A 451 -12.37 25.34 12.87
N GLU A 452 -12.82 26.59 12.91
CA GLU A 452 -14.25 26.95 13.04
C GLU A 452 -14.98 27.20 11.71
N GLN A 453 -14.27 27.16 10.58
CA GLN A 453 -14.82 27.62 9.29
C GLN A 453 -15.04 26.52 8.24
N THR A 454 -14.48 25.31 8.37
CA THR A 454 -14.49 24.34 7.25
C THR A 454 -15.42 23.14 7.38
N THR A 455 -15.77 22.67 8.58
CA THR A 455 -16.55 21.43 8.74
C THR A 455 -17.84 21.66 9.53
N PRO A 456 -19.02 21.26 9.02
CA PRO A 456 -20.27 21.39 9.75
C PRO A 456 -20.24 20.66 11.12
N PRO A 457 -20.91 21.19 12.16
CA PRO A 457 -21.00 20.54 13.48
C PRO A 457 -21.51 19.10 13.47
N SER A 458 -22.28 18.72 12.44
CA SER A 458 -22.76 17.37 12.21
C SER A 458 -21.66 16.34 11.92
N PHE A 459 -20.42 16.74 11.64
CA PHE A 459 -19.32 15.82 11.27
C PHE A 459 -18.16 15.80 12.29
N HIS A 460 -18.32 16.35 13.49
CA HIS A 460 -17.23 16.63 14.43
C HIS A 460 -16.45 15.41 15.02
N ARG A 461 -16.64 14.17 14.53
CA ARG A 461 -15.79 13.03 14.93
C ARG A 461 -14.49 13.02 14.10
N ARG A 462 -13.36 13.39 14.71
CA ARG A 462 -12.04 13.37 14.05
C ARG A 462 -11.52 11.93 14.01
N VAL A 463 -11.26 11.40 12.80
CA VAL A 463 -10.74 10.04 12.60
C VAL A 463 -9.21 10.01 12.67
N GLN A 464 -8.55 10.94 11.97
CA GLN A 464 -7.11 11.11 11.99
C GLN A 464 -6.72 12.51 11.48
N GLY A 465 -5.49 12.96 11.71
CA GLY A 465 -4.97 14.10 10.96
C GLY A 465 -3.46 14.04 10.75
N ALA A 466 -3.04 14.08 9.49
CA ALA A 466 -1.63 14.23 9.13
C ALA A 466 -1.14 15.64 9.53
N GLY A 467 -0.18 15.73 10.44
CA GLY A 467 0.36 17.01 10.91
C GLY A 467 1.27 17.68 9.87
N ARG A 468 1.29 19.03 9.85
CA ARG A 468 2.15 19.88 8.98
C ARG A 468 3.64 19.48 8.95
N ARG A 469 4.15 18.77 9.96
CA ARG A 469 5.57 18.34 10.01
C ARG A 469 5.88 17.14 9.09
N ALA A 470 4.91 16.28 8.80
CA ALA A 470 5.15 15.03 8.05
C ALA A 470 5.21 15.24 6.52
N ALA A 471 4.33 16.09 5.95
CA ALA A 471 4.28 16.31 4.49
C ALA A 471 5.19 17.48 4.01
N PHE A 472 5.38 18.50 4.84
CA PHE A 472 6.09 19.74 4.45
C PHE A 472 7.63 19.58 4.40
N ARG A 473 8.19 18.51 4.98
CA ARG A 473 9.62 18.15 4.81
C ARG A 473 9.85 17.28 3.57
N ALA A 474 8.97 16.32 3.28
CA ALA A 474 9.05 15.51 2.07
C ALA A 474 8.96 16.35 0.79
N GLY A 475 8.04 17.32 0.73
CA GLY A 475 7.88 18.22 -0.43
C GLY A 475 9.04 19.22 -0.62
N ARG A 476 9.61 19.76 0.47
CA ARG A 476 10.73 20.72 0.37
C ARG A 476 12.02 20.08 -0.15
N HIS A 477 12.28 18.81 0.18
CA HIS A 477 13.42 18.10 -0.38
C HIS A 477 13.25 17.81 -1.88
N ALA A 478 12.03 17.52 -2.35
CA ALA A 478 11.74 17.36 -3.78
C ALA A 478 11.94 18.67 -4.57
N ASP A 479 11.49 19.81 -4.04
CA ASP A 479 11.70 21.13 -4.68
C ASP A 479 13.16 21.56 -4.66
N GLN A 480 13.90 21.30 -3.58
CA GLN A 480 15.34 21.58 -3.52
C GLN A 480 16.15 20.66 -4.45
N ARG A 481 15.76 19.38 -4.58
CA ARG A 481 16.38 18.44 -5.54
C ARG A 481 16.07 18.81 -6.99
N ARG A 482 14.85 19.23 -7.31
CA ARG A 482 14.50 19.77 -8.64
C ARG A 482 15.27 21.06 -8.95
N ALA A 483 15.46 21.93 -7.96
CA ALA A 483 16.26 23.14 -8.12
C ALA A 483 17.75 22.83 -8.32
N ARG A 484 18.29 21.81 -7.64
CA ARG A 484 19.69 21.36 -7.78
C ARG A 484 19.93 20.67 -9.12
N ALA A 485 19.06 19.74 -9.52
CA ALA A 485 19.12 19.09 -10.83
C ALA A 485 19.00 20.09 -12.00
N ARG A 486 18.17 21.13 -11.88
CA ARG A 486 18.11 22.23 -12.87
C ARG A 486 19.38 23.08 -12.90
N ARG A 487 20.04 23.31 -11.75
CA ARG A 487 21.33 24.03 -11.70
C ARG A 487 22.47 23.22 -12.31
N ASP A 488 22.51 21.92 -12.02
CA ASP A 488 23.55 21.02 -12.52
C ASP A 488 23.41 20.79 -14.03
N ALA A 489 22.18 20.67 -14.56
CA ALA A 489 21.93 20.60 -16.00
C ALA A 489 22.32 21.88 -16.76
N VAL A 490 22.15 23.06 -16.14
CA VAL A 490 22.58 24.34 -16.72
C VAL A 490 24.10 24.50 -16.66
N ALA A 491 24.75 23.99 -15.62
CA ALA A 491 26.20 23.98 -15.48
C ALA A 491 26.87 23.08 -16.54
N ASP A 492 26.32 21.90 -16.80
CA ASP A 492 26.83 20.97 -17.82
C ASP A 492 26.65 21.50 -19.24
N GLN A 493 25.52 22.15 -19.54
CA GLN A 493 25.33 22.83 -20.84
C GLN A 493 26.29 24.00 -21.03
N GLY A 494 26.57 24.77 -19.96
CA GLY A 494 27.56 25.84 -19.96
C GLY A 494 28.99 25.35 -20.17
N MET A 495 29.33 24.18 -19.58
CA MET A 495 30.65 23.56 -19.72
C MET A 495 30.85 22.97 -21.12
N ALA A 496 29.84 22.29 -21.68
CA ALA A 496 29.85 21.77 -23.05
C ALA A 496 29.99 22.89 -24.11
N ALA A 497 29.33 24.04 -23.89
CA ALA A 497 29.44 25.21 -24.77
C ALA A 497 30.83 25.86 -24.72
N ARG A 498 31.48 25.90 -23.55
CA ARG A 498 32.86 26.39 -23.39
C ARG A 498 33.89 25.46 -24.03
N THR A 499 33.69 24.15 -23.96
CA THR A 499 34.57 23.15 -24.58
C THR A 499 34.45 23.14 -26.10
N ARG A 500 33.26 23.41 -26.66
CA ARG A 500 33.08 23.61 -28.11
C ARG A 500 33.74 24.90 -28.62
N ARG A 501 33.69 26.01 -27.87
CA ARG A 501 34.35 27.26 -28.27
C ARG A 501 35.88 27.19 -28.23
N ARG A 502 36.47 26.35 -27.37
CA ARG A 502 37.93 26.12 -27.32
C ARG A 502 38.47 25.20 -28.42
N ARG A 503 37.62 24.44 -29.11
CA ARG A 503 38.03 23.58 -30.25
C ARG A 503 37.87 24.24 -31.62
N LEU A 504 37.31 25.46 -31.68
CA LEU A 504 37.01 26.20 -32.91
C LEU A 504 37.72 27.57 -32.96
N GLY A 505 38.72 27.79 -32.12
CA GLY A 505 39.51 29.03 -32.04
C GLY A 505 40.99 28.76 -32.25
#